data_AF-A0A7Y4TAK8-F1
#
_entry.id   AF-A0A7Y4TAK8-F1
#
_cell.length_a   1.000
_cell.length_b   1.000
_cell.length_c   1.000
_cell.angle_alpha   90.00
_cell.angle_beta   90.00
_cell.angle_gamma   90.00
#
_symmetry.space_group_name_H-M   'P 1'
#
loop_
_entity.id
_entity.type
_entity.pdbx_description
1 polymer ?
#
loop_
_entity_poly.entity_id
_entity_poly.type
_entity_poly.pdbx_seq_one_letter_code
_entity_poly.pdbx_strand_id
1 'polypeptide(L)'
;MVIRFVIALALLLAASASLRAADAPLVYLRDADPTIVQDMRYATKDNFTGFRVPGYLAGECMLLKPVAEMLKRAQATLAERGLSLKVYDCYRPQKAVDAFVAWAKSDARGVPRFFPRVPKSELLKKGYIEPVSNHSRGIAVDVTLVVAGGAAAKAFDPLATYGGCISPAAMRAPDNSLDMGTGFDCFDDLSATNSGGITPPQKKLRGALYQVMVKHGFKNYPGEWWHYSLTGAEKAPVQNVDIAAYPVKKP
;
A
#
# COMPACT_ATOMS: atom_id res chain seq x y z
N MET A 1 -58.83 20.51 -19.79
CA MET A 1 -58.29 19.37 -19.03
C MET A 1 -56.80 19.27 -19.36
N VAL A 2 -55.95 19.80 -18.48
CA VAL A 2 -54.51 19.99 -18.70
C VAL A 2 -53.78 18.99 -17.80
N ILE A 3 -53.02 18.07 -18.37
CA ILE A 3 -52.04 17.28 -17.62
C ILE A 3 -50.72 17.40 -18.37
N ARG A 4 -49.86 18.29 -17.88
CA ARG A 4 -48.46 18.39 -18.26
C ARG A 4 -47.68 17.36 -17.44
N PHE A 5 -47.05 16.40 -18.11
CA PHE A 5 -46.05 15.53 -17.50
C PHE A 5 -44.76 16.33 -17.29
N VAL A 6 -44.38 16.57 -16.04
CA VAL A 6 -43.03 17.03 -15.70
C VAL A 6 -42.20 15.78 -15.42
N ILE A 7 -41.34 15.42 -16.37
CA ILE A 7 -40.29 14.42 -16.15
C ILE A 7 -39.18 15.12 -15.38
N ALA A 8 -39.05 14.82 -14.09
CA ALA A 8 -37.93 15.28 -13.29
C ALA A 8 -36.65 14.57 -13.74
N LEU A 9 -35.76 15.33 -14.38
CA LEU A 9 -34.42 14.88 -14.78
C LEU A 9 -33.54 14.76 -13.53
N ALA A 10 -33.52 13.58 -12.91
CA ALA A 10 -32.57 13.23 -11.85
C ALA A 10 -31.30 12.61 -12.45
N LEU A 11 -30.51 13.41 -13.17
CA LEU A 11 -29.21 13.00 -13.70
C LEU A 11 -28.26 14.18 -13.57
N LEU A 12 -27.47 14.23 -12.49
CA LEU A 12 -26.16 14.91 -12.39
C LEU A 12 -25.68 14.92 -10.92
N LEU A 13 -25.15 13.79 -10.43
CA LEU A 13 -24.34 13.81 -9.18
C LEU A 13 -23.06 12.95 -9.23
N ALA A 14 -22.76 12.30 -10.35
CA ALA A 14 -21.56 11.45 -10.45
C ALA A 14 -20.28 12.19 -10.93
N ALA A 15 -20.40 13.43 -11.45
CA ALA A 15 -19.28 14.14 -12.06
C ALA A 15 -18.43 14.97 -11.08
N SER A 16 -18.90 15.22 -9.86
CA SER A 16 -18.27 16.16 -8.91
C SER A 16 -17.28 15.51 -7.93
N ALA A 17 -17.26 14.18 -7.83
CA ALA A 17 -16.31 13.46 -6.96
C ALA A 17 -14.93 13.26 -7.61
N SER A 18 -14.89 13.02 -8.93
CA SER A 18 -13.63 12.73 -9.66
C SER A 18 -12.75 13.96 -9.88
N LEU A 19 -13.33 15.16 -10.03
CA LEU A 19 -12.57 16.41 -10.12
C LEU A 19 -11.84 16.76 -8.81
N ARG A 20 -12.36 16.35 -7.65
CA ARG A 20 -11.79 16.72 -6.35
C ARG A 20 -10.47 16.02 -6.00
N ALA A 21 -10.20 14.86 -6.59
CA ALA A 21 -8.98 14.11 -6.29
C ALA A 21 -7.76 14.59 -7.09
N ALA A 22 -7.95 15.05 -8.33
CA ALA A 22 -6.85 15.35 -9.25
C ALA A 22 -5.94 16.50 -8.78
N ASP A 23 -6.50 17.50 -8.09
CA ASP A 23 -5.76 18.67 -7.59
C ASP A 23 -5.55 18.66 -6.06
N ALA A 24 -5.86 17.54 -5.40
CA ALA A 24 -5.73 17.46 -3.95
C ALA A 24 -4.25 17.51 -3.53
N PRO A 25 -3.91 18.16 -2.40
CA PRO A 25 -2.54 18.13 -1.90
C PRO A 25 -2.21 16.74 -1.31
N LEU A 26 -0.94 16.35 -1.41
CA LEU A 26 -0.39 15.31 -0.54
C LEU A 26 -0.40 15.82 0.92
N VAL A 27 -0.81 14.95 1.83
CA VAL A 27 -0.81 15.18 3.29
C VAL A 27 -0.12 14.01 3.98
N TYR A 28 0.47 14.26 5.16
CA TYR A 28 1.03 13.18 5.97
C TYR A 28 -0.09 12.39 6.64
N LEU A 29 0.04 11.07 6.65
CA LEU A 29 -0.96 10.19 7.25
C LEU A 29 -1.05 10.41 8.77
N ARG A 30 0.08 10.65 9.45
CA ARG A 30 0.11 10.96 10.89
C ARG A 30 -0.75 12.17 11.28
N ASP A 31 -0.91 13.14 10.37
CA ASP A 31 -1.72 14.34 10.62
C ASP A 31 -3.21 14.05 10.39
N ALA A 32 -3.53 13.11 9.49
CA ALA A 32 -4.91 12.69 9.20
C ALA A 32 -5.45 11.73 10.27
N ASP A 33 -4.66 10.72 10.63
CA ASP A 33 -4.95 9.72 11.65
C ASP A 33 -3.64 9.12 12.25
N PRO A 34 -3.21 9.57 13.44
CA PRO A 34 -1.99 9.08 14.08
C PRO A 34 -2.11 7.66 14.66
N THR A 35 -3.30 7.05 14.62
CA THR A 35 -3.50 5.68 15.14
C THR A 35 -3.13 4.59 14.12
N ILE A 36 -2.96 4.97 12.85
CA ILE A 36 -2.50 4.07 11.79
C ILE A 36 -0.98 3.89 11.92
N VAL A 37 -0.55 2.63 12.04
CA VAL A 37 0.86 2.29 12.19
C VAL A 37 1.60 2.48 10.88
N GLN A 38 2.75 3.14 10.91
CA GLN A 38 3.60 3.33 9.73
C GLN A 38 4.87 2.51 9.85
N ASP A 39 5.10 1.63 8.88
CA ASP A 39 6.28 0.76 8.76
C ASP A 39 6.84 0.91 7.34
N MET A 40 7.31 2.12 7.03
CA MET A 40 7.62 2.56 5.67
C MET A 40 8.87 1.85 5.11
N ARG A 41 8.67 0.68 4.49
CA ARG A 41 9.72 -0.29 4.16
C ARG A 41 10.80 0.27 3.24
N TYR A 42 10.41 1.11 2.29
CA TYR A 42 11.32 1.71 1.32
C TYR A 42 12.16 2.86 1.87
N ALA A 43 11.82 3.39 3.06
CA ALA A 43 12.69 4.30 3.80
C ALA A 43 13.81 3.57 4.57
N THR A 44 13.81 2.24 4.58
CA THR A 44 14.75 1.40 5.34
C THR A 44 15.51 0.43 4.43
N LYS A 45 16.33 -0.46 5.01
CA LYS A 45 16.96 -1.59 4.30
C LYS A 45 16.08 -2.85 4.24
N ASP A 46 14.97 -2.88 4.97
CA ASP A 46 14.04 -4.01 5.00
C ASP A 46 13.07 -3.95 3.81
N ASN A 47 13.61 -4.13 2.61
CA ASN A 47 12.87 -4.24 1.35
C ASN A 47 13.66 -5.09 0.34
N PHE A 48 13.04 -5.43 -0.79
CA PHE A 48 13.61 -6.34 -1.78
C PHE A 48 14.92 -5.86 -2.43
N THR A 49 15.21 -4.56 -2.41
CA THR A 49 16.47 -4.02 -2.92
C THR A 49 17.61 -4.15 -1.90
N GLY A 50 17.27 -4.20 -0.60
CA GLY A 50 18.23 -4.20 0.52
C GLY A 50 18.79 -2.82 0.87
N PHE A 51 18.32 -1.77 0.20
CA PHE A 51 18.78 -0.40 0.39
C PHE A 51 17.60 0.54 0.58
N ARG A 52 17.87 1.70 1.18
CA ARG A 52 16.93 2.81 1.19
C ARG A 52 16.67 3.26 -0.25
N VAL A 53 15.41 3.39 -0.61
CA VAL A 53 15.00 3.69 -1.99
C VAL A 53 15.08 5.20 -2.25
N PRO A 54 15.54 5.66 -3.43
CA PRO A 54 15.56 7.08 -3.77
C PRO A 54 14.20 7.76 -3.58
N GLY A 55 14.22 8.95 -2.96
CA GLY A 55 13.03 9.73 -2.65
C GLY A 55 12.38 9.47 -1.28
N TYR A 56 12.69 8.35 -0.62
CA TYR A 56 12.20 8.07 0.74
C TYR A 56 13.11 8.70 1.81
N LEU A 57 13.16 10.03 1.91
CA LEU A 57 14.03 10.77 2.86
C LEU A 57 13.54 10.73 4.33
N ALA A 58 12.34 10.19 4.58
CA ALA A 58 11.82 9.87 5.90
C ALA A 58 10.91 8.64 5.85
N GLY A 59 10.70 8.00 7.00
CA GLY A 59 9.73 6.92 7.18
C GLY A 59 8.31 7.44 7.36
N GLU A 60 7.83 8.24 6.41
CA GLU A 60 6.50 8.87 6.46
C GLU A 60 5.63 8.42 5.29
N CYS A 61 4.36 8.15 5.57
CA CYS A 61 3.32 7.93 4.59
C CYS A 61 2.71 9.27 4.19
N MET A 62 2.80 9.60 2.91
CA MET A 62 2.06 10.71 2.30
C MET A 62 0.97 10.15 1.39
N LEU A 63 -0.22 10.77 1.37
CA LEU A 63 -1.34 10.38 0.50
C LEU A 63 -2.03 11.65 0.01
N LEU A 64 -2.72 11.59 -1.14
CA LEU A 64 -3.64 12.67 -1.48
C LEU A 64 -4.67 12.79 -0.35
N LYS A 65 -5.00 14.02 0.05
CA LYS A 65 -5.97 14.29 1.12
C LYS A 65 -7.23 13.40 1.09
N PRO A 66 -7.98 13.26 -0.03
CA PRO A 66 -9.16 12.40 -0.05
C PRO A 66 -8.85 10.93 0.23
N VAL A 67 -7.67 10.44 -0.12
CA VAL A 67 -7.23 9.05 0.11
C VAL A 67 -6.93 8.84 1.59
N ALA A 68 -6.24 9.79 2.23
CA ALA A 68 -6.00 9.77 3.68
C ALA A 68 -7.32 9.77 4.47
N GLU A 69 -8.32 10.57 4.04
CA GLU A 69 -9.64 10.59 4.66
C GLU A 69 -10.40 9.27 4.52
N MET A 70 -10.29 8.58 3.37
CA MET A 70 -10.91 7.26 3.21
C MET A 70 -10.19 6.20 4.04
N LEU A 71 -8.86 6.27 4.13
CA LEU A 71 -8.07 5.36 4.95
C LEU A 71 -8.40 5.51 6.45
N LYS A 72 -8.59 6.75 6.92
CA LYS A 72 -9.09 7.06 8.27
C LYS A 72 -10.45 6.42 8.56
N ARG A 73 -11.36 6.37 7.59
CA ARG A 73 -12.67 5.71 7.77
C ARG A 73 -12.54 4.18 7.82
N ALA A 74 -11.64 3.61 7.02
CA ALA A 74 -11.29 2.20 7.11
C ALA A 74 -10.68 1.85 8.47
N GLN A 75 -9.77 2.69 8.97
CA GLN A 75 -9.19 2.59 10.31
C GLN A 75 -10.27 2.59 11.39
N ALA A 76 -11.19 3.56 11.36
CA ALA A 76 -12.28 3.64 12.34
C ALA A 76 -13.15 2.37 12.37
N THR A 77 -13.43 1.76 11.20
CA THR A 77 -14.19 0.49 11.12
C THR A 77 -13.43 -0.69 11.73
N LEU A 78 -12.09 -0.70 11.62
CA LEU A 78 -11.25 -1.75 12.20
C LEU A 78 -11.07 -1.58 13.70
N ALA A 79 -11.01 -0.33 14.18
CA ALA A 79 -10.89 -0.01 15.60
C ALA A 79 -12.05 -0.59 16.42
N GLU A 80 -13.28 -0.61 15.87
CA GLU A 80 -14.46 -1.26 16.47
C GLU A 80 -14.25 -2.76 16.74
N ARG A 81 -13.26 -3.38 16.09
CA ARG A 81 -12.93 -4.81 16.19
C ARG A 81 -11.61 -5.06 16.93
N GLY A 82 -11.04 -4.04 17.56
CA GLY A 82 -9.73 -4.13 18.20
C GLY A 82 -8.58 -4.32 17.21
N LEU A 83 -8.76 -3.90 15.96
CA LEU A 83 -7.76 -3.96 14.90
C LEU A 83 -7.32 -2.55 14.50
N SER A 84 -6.11 -2.44 13.95
CA SER A 84 -5.60 -1.23 13.34
C SER A 84 -4.98 -1.54 11.98
N LEU A 85 -4.94 -0.56 11.10
CA LEU A 85 -4.15 -0.59 9.88
C LEU A 85 -2.66 -0.40 10.21
N LYS A 86 -1.82 -1.10 9.46
CA LYS A 86 -0.40 -0.77 9.30
C LYS A 86 -0.12 -0.56 7.81
N VAL A 87 0.54 0.53 7.46
CA VAL A 87 0.97 0.84 6.09
C VAL A 87 2.46 0.54 5.90
N TYR A 88 2.79 -0.03 4.73
CA TYR A 88 4.17 -0.32 4.30
C TYR A 88 4.67 0.65 3.23
N ASP A 89 3.75 1.09 2.37
CA ASP A 89 3.99 2.12 1.37
C ASP A 89 2.71 2.92 1.07
N CYS A 90 2.89 4.16 0.61
CA CYS A 90 1.83 5.12 0.30
C CYS A 90 2.21 5.87 -0.98
N TYR A 91 2.30 7.20 -0.96
CA TYR A 91 2.94 7.93 -2.05
C TYR A 91 4.37 7.42 -2.29
N ARG A 92 4.68 7.08 -3.53
CA ARG A 92 6.01 6.65 -3.98
C ARG A 92 6.52 7.62 -5.04
N PRO A 93 7.63 8.34 -4.81
CA PRO A 93 8.16 9.27 -5.80
C PRO A 93 8.48 8.55 -7.12
N GLN A 94 8.23 9.18 -8.28
CA GLN A 94 8.53 8.54 -9.57
C GLN A 94 9.99 8.04 -9.67
N LYS A 95 10.95 8.78 -9.09
CA LYS A 95 12.36 8.35 -9.01
C LYS A 95 12.57 7.02 -8.28
N ALA A 96 11.69 6.66 -7.34
CA ALA A 96 11.71 5.36 -6.67
C ALA A 96 11.27 4.25 -7.62
N VAL A 97 10.22 4.49 -8.42
CA VAL A 97 9.76 3.55 -9.46
C VAL A 97 10.87 3.34 -10.50
N ASP A 98 11.49 4.41 -10.96
CA ASP A 98 12.60 4.35 -11.91
C ASP A 98 13.78 3.56 -11.33
N ALA A 99 14.08 3.75 -10.04
CA ALA A 99 15.11 3.00 -9.32
C ALA A 99 14.77 1.50 -9.18
N PHE A 100 13.50 1.13 -8.96
CA PHE A 100 13.08 -0.27 -8.95
C PHE A 100 13.24 -0.93 -10.32
N VAL A 101 12.86 -0.23 -11.39
CA VAL A 101 13.05 -0.72 -12.77
C VAL A 101 14.54 -0.87 -13.09
N ALA A 102 15.37 0.10 -12.72
CA ALA A 102 16.81 0.03 -12.91
C ALA A 102 17.44 -1.13 -12.12
N TRP A 103 17.05 -1.29 -10.84
CA TRP A 103 17.49 -2.40 -9.99
C TRP A 103 17.12 -3.76 -10.59
N ALA A 104 15.90 -3.91 -11.10
CA ALA A 104 15.42 -5.16 -11.69
C ALA A 104 16.21 -5.54 -12.96
N LYS A 105 16.67 -4.55 -13.72
CA LYS A 105 17.51 -4.73 -14.93
C LYS A 105 19.00 -4.93 -14.64
N SER A 106 19.47 -4.47 -13.48
CA SER A 106 20.88 -4.58 -13.10
C SER A 106 21.29 -6.01 -12.72
N ASP A 107 22.56 -6.16 -12.36
CA ASP A 107 23.22 -7.35 -11.82
C ASP A 107 23.25 -7.37 -10.27
N ALA A 108 22.67 -6.36 -9.61
CA ALA A 108 22.52 -6.36 -8.15
C ALA A 108 21.68 -7.55 -7.65
N ARG A 109 22.16 -8.32 -6.67
CA ARG A 109 21.48 -9.54 -6.21
C ARG A 109 20.09 -9.30 -5.60
N GLY A 110 19.89 -8.17 -4.92
CA GLY A 110 18.70 -7.95 -4.11
C GLY A 110 18.70 -8.76 -2.83
N VAL A 111 17.52 -8.88 -2.22
CA VAL A 111 17.30 -9.66 -0.99
C VAL A 111 16.43 -10.88 -1.33
N PRO A 112 17.01 -12.10 -1.48
CA PRO A 112 16.30 -13.28 -1.98
C PRO A 112 15.05 -13.69 -1.20
N ARG A 113 14.94 -13.29 0.07
CA ARG A 113 13.76 -13.63 0.89
C ARG A 113 12.46 -13.07 0.32
N PHE A 114 12.48 -12.02 -0.51
CA PHE A 114 11.27 -11.44 -1.10
C PHE A 114 10.83 -12.16 -2.38
N PHE A 115 11.70 -12.93 -3.02
CA PHE A 115 11.42 -13.65 -4.27
C PHE A 115 12.03 -15.06 -4.23
N PRO A 116 11.69 -15.89 -3.22
CA PRO A 116 12.39 -17.15 -2.97
C PRO A 116 12.20 -18.19 -4.08
N ARG A 117 11.18 -18.01 -4.93
CA ARG A 117 10.83 -18.93 -6.03
C ARG A 117 10.84 -18.26 -7.41
N VAL A 118 11.16 -16.97 -7.48
CA VAL A 118 11.11 -16.19 -8.73
C VAL A 118 12.49 -15.60 -8.99
N PRO A 119 13.16 -15.97 -10.09
CA PRO A 119 14.42 -15.33 -10.46
C PRO A 119 14.23 -13.82 -10.65
N LYS A 120 15.19 -13.01 -10.17
CA LYS A 120 15.11 -11.53 -10.27
C LYS A 120 14.85 -11.04 -11.70
N SER A 121 15.45 -11.71 -12.69
CA SER A 121 15.31 -11.43 -14.12
C SER A 121 13.87 -11.59 -14.64
N GLU A 122 12.99 -12.27 -13.91
CA GLU A 122 11.59 -12.46 -14.26
C GLU A 122 10.65 -11.44 -13.61
N LEU A 123 11.11 -10.65 -12.62
CA LEU A 123 10.23 -9.78 -11.83
C LEU A 123 9.49 -8.74 -12.68
N LEU A 124 10.19 -8.12 -13.64
CA LEU A 124 9.57 -7.20 -14.61
C LEU A 124 8.61 -7.92 -15.55
N LYS A 125 8.97 -9.11 -16.04
CA LYS A 125 8.15 -9.87 -17.00
C LYS A 125 6.86 -10.38 -16.38
N LYS A 126 6.90 -10.69 -15.08
CA LYS A 126 5.76 -11.17 -14.29
C LYS A 126 4.92 -10.04 -13.70
N GLY A 127 5.32 -8.78 -13.89
CA GLY A 127 4.55 -7.61 -13.42
C GLY A 127 4.68 -7.30 -11.92
N TYR A 128 5.62 -7.92 -11.20
CA TYR A 128 5.89 -7.57 -9.80
C TYR A 128 6.56 -6.20 -9.66
N ILE A 129 7.22 -5.74 -10.72
CA ILE A 129 7.76 -4.39 -10.83
C ILE A 129 7.23 -3.80 -12.14
N GLU A 130 6.62 -2.63 -12.04
CA GLU A 130 6.04 -1.91 -13.18
C GLU A 130 6.64 -0.51 -13.31
N PRO A 131 6.82 0.00 -14.55
CA PRO A 131 7.35 1.35 -14.79
C PRO A 131 6.35 2.47 -14.46
N VAL A 132 5.08 2.11 -14.27
CA VAL A 132 4.00 3.04 -13.90
C VAL A 132 3.39 2.54 -12.61
N SER A 133 3.26 3.43 -11.62
CA SER A 133 2.67 3.08 -10.34
C SER A 133 1.58 4.07 -9.93
N ASN A 134 0.47 3.56 -9.39
CA ASN A 134 -0.55 4.39 -8.74
C ASN A 134 -0.03 5.02 -7.44
N HIS A 135 1.00 4.44 -6.82
CA HIS A 135 1.67 5.08 -5.68
C HIS A 135 2.26 6.43 -6.06
N SER A 136 2.78 6.59 -7.28
CA SER A 136 3.31 7.88 -7.75
C SER A 136 2.27 8.98 -7.93
N ARG A 137 0.98 8.64 -7.84
CA ARG A 137 -0.13 9.60 -7.85
C ARG A 137 -0.62 9.95 -6.45
N GLY A 138 -0.13 9.26 -5.41
CA GLY A 138 -0.60 9.40 -4.03
C GLY A 138 -1.98 8.80 -3.77
N ILE A 139 -2.44 7.90 -4.65
CA ILE A 139 -3.78 7.28 -4.59
C ILE A 139 -3.76 5.83 -4.13
N ALA A 140 -2.58 5.23 -4.04
CA ALA A 140 -2.39 3.85 -3.62
C ALA A 140 -1.76 3.75 -2.23
N VAL A 141 -2.04 2.64 -1.56
CA VAL A 141 -1.51 2.28 -0.25
C VAL A 141 -1.29 0.77 -0.21
N ASP A 142 -0.16 0.38 0.36
CA ASP A 142 0.16 -1.01 0.70
C ASP A 142 -0.04 -1.19 2.21
N VAL A 143 -0.96 -2.06 2.60
CA VAL A 143 -1.52 -2.07 3.95
C VAL A 143 -1.80 -3.49 4.46
N THR A 144 -1.76 -3.65 5.79
CA THR A 144 -2.14 -4.87 6.49
C THR A 144 -2.95 -4.56 7.75
N LEU A 145 -3.28 -5.62 8.51
CA LEU A 145 -3.93 -5.57 9.81
C LEU A 145 -2.94 -5.89 10.93
N VAL A 146 -3.03 -5.13 12.02
CA VAL A 146 -2.39 -5.41 13.32
C VAL A 146 -3.44 -5.39 14.43
N VAL A 147 -3.10 -5.93 15.60
CA VAL A 147 -3.92 -5.74 16.81
C VAL A 147 -3.80 -4.28 17.27
N ALA A 148 -4.94 -3.61 17.50
CA ALA A 148 -4.93 -2.24 18.00
C ALA A 148 -4.30 -2.17 19.39
N GLY A 149 -3.35 -1.25 19.58
CA GLY A 149 -2.58 -1.14 20.82
C GLY A 149 -1.66 -2.34 21.10
N GLY A 150 -1.49 -3.25 20.14
CA GLY A 150 -0.56 -4.38 20.25
C GLY A 150 0.89 -3.90 20.34
N ALA A 151 1.77 -4.79 20.84
CA ALA A 151 3.20 -4.52 20.91
C ALA A 151 3.77 -4.18 19.51
N ALA A 152 4.67 -3.21 19.46
CA ALA A 152 5.40 -2.88 18.25
C ALA A 152 6.21 -4.08 17.74
N ALA A 153 6.48 -4.12 16.42
CA ALA A 153 7.40 -5.09 15.87
C ALA A 153 8.78 -4.93 16.51
N LYS A 154 9.50 -6.05 16.70
CA LYS A 154 10.92 -5.99 17.02
C LYS A 154 11.65 -5.24 15.91
N ALA A 155 12.72 -4.53 16.26
CA ALA A 155 13.55 -3.87 15.25
C ALA A 155 14.11 -4.89 14.25
N PHE A 156 14.12 -4.52 12.97
CA PHE A 156 14.78 -5.30 11.94
C PHE A 156 16.31 -5.23 12.13
N ASP A 157 16.93 -6.40 12.27
CA ASP A 157 18.38 -6.54 12.25
C ASP A 157 18.84 -6.91 10.82
N PRO A 158 19.63 -6.06 10.12
CA PRO A 158 20.13 -6.34 8.78
C PRO A 158 21.19 -7.45 8.73
N LEU A 159 21.74 -7.87 9.87
CA LEU A 159 22.74 -8.93 9.97
C LEU A 159 22.13 -10.30 10.29
N ALA A 160 20.86 -10.33 10.72
CA ALA A 160 20.16 -11.56 11.04
C ALA A 160 19.74 -12.33 9.77
N THR A 161 19.63 -13.65 9.91
CA THR A 161 19.08 -14.52 8.85
C THR A 161 17.59 -14.72 9.08
N TYR A 162 16.79 -14.39 8.07
CA TYR A 162 15.35 -14.59 8.07
C TYR A 162 14.95 -15.61 6.98
N GLY A 163 13.86 -16.32 7.23
CA GLY A 163 13.17 -17.12 6.22
C GLY A 163 12.61 -16.26 5.08
N GLY A 164 12.26 -16.94 3.99
CA GLY A 164 11.59 -16.33 2.84
C GLY A 164 10.23 -15.74 3.18
N CYS A 165 9.72 -14.88 2.32
CA CYS A 165 8.43 -14.21 2.50
C CYS A 165 7.23 -15.18 2.47
N ILE A 166 7.43 -16.41 1.98
CA ILE A 166 6.45 -17.51 2.03
C ILE A 166 6.66 -18.47 3.22
N SER A 167 7.71 -18.24 4.03
CA SER A 167 7.96 -19.06 5.21
C SER A 167 6.94 -18.77 6.31
N PRO A 168 6.71 -19.71 7.25
CA PRO A 168 5.90 -19.47 8.44
C PRO A 168 6.24 -18.13 9.12
N ALA A 169 5.23 -17.43 9.64
CA ALA A 169 5.36 -16.08 10.18
C ALA A 169 6.50 -15.92 11.20
N ALA A 170 6.70 -16.92 12.07
CA ALA A 170 7.76 -16.89 13.10
C ALA A 170 9.19 -16.91 12.53
N MET A 171 9.39 -17.31 11.27
CA MET A 171 10.68 -17.32 10.60
C MET A 171 10.93 -16.08 9.73
N ARG A 172 9.91 -15.27 9.46
CA ARG A 172 10.03 -14.06 8.63
C ARG A 172 10.69 -12.92 9.41
N ALA A 173 11.09 -11.88 8.69
CA ALA A 173 11.52 -10.62 9.31
C ALA A 173 10.41 -10.07 10.23
N PRO A 174 10.75 -9.41 11.35
CA PRO A 174 9.75 -8.89 12.29
C PRO A 174 8.75 -7.93 11.63
N ASP A 175 7.46 -8.13 11.91
CA ASP A 175 6.42 -7.35 11.24
C ASP A 175 5.16 -7.11 12.08
N ASN A 176 5.00 -7.72 13.26
CA ASN A 176 3.82 -7.66 14.17
C ASN A 176 2.41 -7.68 13.52
N SER A 177 2.32 -7.93 12.22
CA SER A 177 1.12 -8.02 11.42
C SER A 177 0.41 -9.33 11.72
N LEU A 178 -0.90 -9.33 11.55
CA LEU A 178 -1.64 -10.58 11.50
C LEU A 178 -1.16 -11.36 10.28
N ASP A 179 -0.97 -12.66 10.44
CA ASP A 179 -0.38 -13.49 9.39
C ASP A 179 -1.30 -13.56 8.16
N MET A 180 -0.88 -12.90 7.08
CA MET A 180 -1.57 -12.89 5.80
C MET A 180 -1.12 -14.03 4.87
N GLY A 181 -0.27 -14.95 5.32
CA GLY A 181 0.24 -16.08 4.55
C GLY A 181 1.48 -15.78 3.70
N THR A 182 1.75 -14.52 3.41
CA THR A 182 3.04 -14.05 2.88
C THR A 182 3.47 -12.77 3.60
N GLY A 183 4.75 -12.42 3.49
CA GLY A 183 5.25 -11.07 3.83
C GLY A 183 4.81 -10.02 2.82
N PHE A 184 4.88 -8.75 3.22
CA PHE A 184 4.83 -7.64 2.27
C PHE A 184 5.95 -7.75 1.22
N ASP A 185 5.70 -7.28 0.00
CA ASP A 185 6.59 -7.39 -1.17
C ASP A 185 7.03 -8.82 -1.51
N CYS A 186 6.19 -9.80 -1.18
CA CYS A 186 6.47 -11.18 -1.56
C CYS A 186 6.15 -11.39 -3.04
N PHE A 187 7.17 -11.40 -3.89
CA PHE A 187 7.06 -11.62 -5.33
C PHE A 187 6.85 -13.11 -5.62
N ASP A 188 5.62 -13.54 -5.41
CA ASP A 188 5.18 -14.92 -5.47
C ASP A 188 3.65 -14.97 -5.67
N ASP A 189 3.15 -15.96 -6.41
CA ASP A 189 1.72 -16.12 -6.67
C ASP A 189 0.88 -16.36 -5.39
N LEU A 190 1.51 -16.74 -4.27
CA LEU A 190 0.87 -16.79 -2.96
C LEU A 190 0.43 -15.40 -2.45
N SER A 191 0.96 -14.32 -3.02
CA SER A 191 0.56 -12.95 -2.68
C SER A 191 -0.77 -12.53 -3.30
N ALA A 192 -1.27 -13.26 -4.31
CA ALA A 192 -2.57 -12.99 -4.91
C ALA A 192 -3.69 -12.96 -3.87
N THR A 193 -4.56 -11.95 -3.91
CA THR A 193 -5.60 -11.72 -2.89
C THR A 193 -6.48 -12.94 -2.66
N ASN A 194 -6.80 -13.67 -3.73
CA ASN A 194 -7.63 -14.89 -3.73
C ASN A 194 -6.80 -16.19 -3.74
N SER A 195 -5.52 -16.15 -3.35
CA SER A 195 -4.63 -17.31 -3.44
C SER A 195 -5.23 -18.56 -2.79
N GLY A 196 -5.21 -19.68 -3.54
CA GLY A 196 -5.65 -20.98 -3.05
C GLY A 196 -4.70 -21.58 -2.01
N GLY A 197 -3.42 -21.22 -2.05
CA GLY A 197 -2.32 -21.86 -1.31
C GLY A 197 -2.10 -21.35 0.12
N ILE A 198 -3.02 -20.54 0.66
CA ILE A 198 -2.98 -20.05 2.04
C ILE A 198 -4.03 -20.73 2.93
N THR A 199 -3.79 -20.72 4.23
CA THR A 199 -4.64 -21.37 5.24
C THR A 199 -5.99 -20.66 5.42
N PRO A 200 -7.03 -21.33 5.96
CA PRO A 200 -8.32 -20.67 6.22
C PRO A 200 -8.24 -19.43 7.13
N PRO A 201 -7.45 -19.40 8.22
CA PRO A 201 -7.25 -18.17 9.00
C PRO A 201 -6.66 -17.02 8.19
N GLN A 202 -5.63 -17.28 7.36
CA GLN A 202 -5.02 -16.28 6.48
C GLN A 202 -6.02 -15.75 5.45
N LYS A 203 -6.85 -16.63 4.86
CA LYS A 203 -7.94 -16.24 3.94
C LYS A 203 -8.95 -15.33 4.63
N LYS A 204 -9.34 -15.64 5.87
CA LYS A 204 -10.26 -14.82 6.67
C LYS A 204 -9.70 -13.42 6.92
N LEU A 205 -8.40 -13.31 7.23
CA LEU A 205 -7.72 -12.03 7.45
C LEU A 205 -7.60 -11.18 6.19
N ARG A 206 -7.14 -11.78 5.06
CA ARG A 206 -7.14 -11.09 3.75
C ARG A 206 -8.54 -10.64 3.35
N GLY A 207 -9.54 -11.49 3.56
CA GLY A 207 -10.95 -11.17 3.32
C GLY A 207 -11.42 -9.99 4.20
N ALA A 208 -11.08 -9.97 5.48
CA ALA A 208 -11.45 -8.88 6.37
C ALA A 208 -10.83 -7.54 5.93
N LEU A 209 -9.54 -7.54 5.58
CA LEU A 209 -8.87 -6.36 5.02
C LEU A 209 -9.54 -5.90 3.73
N TYR A 210 -9.70 -6.82 2.77
CA TYR A 210 -10.34 -6.55 1.47
C TYR A 210 -11.72 -5.91 1.64
N GLN A 211 -12.59 -6.50 2.46
CA GLN A 211 -13.96 -6.02 2.64
C GLN A 211 -14.00 -4.62 3.27
N VAL A 212 -13.13 -4.33 4.24
CA VAL A 212 -13.06 -3.00 4.83
C VAL A 212 -12.55 -1.98 3.83
N MET A 213 -11.45 -2.27 3.13
CA MET A 213 -10.87 -1.35 2.17
C MET A 213 -11.86 -1.04 1.03
N VAL A 214 -12.50 -2.07 0.46
CA VAL A 214 -13.50 -1.90 -0.61
C VAL A 214 -14.73 -1.13 -0.12
N LYS A 215 -15.23 -1.41 1.09
CA LYS A 215 -16.34 -0.65 1.70
C LYS A 215 -16.07 0.86 1.73
N HIS A 216 -14.82 1.27 1.88
CA HIS A 216 -14.40 2.67 1.94
C HIS A 216 -13.85 3.21 0.61
N GLY A 217 -14.21 2.58 -0.51
CA GLY A 217 -13.98 3.12 -1.85
C GLY A 217 -12.65 2.72 -2.51
N PHE A 218 -11.87 1.85 -1.85
CA PHE A 218 -10.65 1.33 -2.46
C PHE A 218 -10.92 0.16 -3.40
N LYS A 219 -10.03 -0.02 -4.38
CA LYS A 219 -9.96 -1.17 -5.28
C LYS A 219 -8.65 -1.90 -5.01
N ASN A 220 -8.73 -3.21 -4.75
CA ASN A 220 -7.55 -4.06 -4.59
C ASN A 220 -6.91 -4.39 -5.95
N TYR A 221 -5.59 -4.51 -5.98
CA TYR A 221 -4.89 -5.18 -7.07
C TYR A 221 -4.85 -6.71 -6.83
N PRO A 222 -5.40 -7.54 -7.74
CA PRO A 222 -5.57 -8.97 -7.47
C PRO A 222 -4.28 -9.76 -7.20
N GLY A 223 -3.14 -9.31 -7.73
CA GLY A 223 -1.85 -9.98 -7.55
C GLY A 223 -1.22 -9.76 -6.17
N GLU A 224 -1.70 -8.78 -5.40
CA GLU A 224 -1.11 -8.36 -4.13
C GLU A 224 -2.20 -8.09 -3.10
N TRP A 225 -2.27 -8.93 -2.06
CA TRP A 225 -3.28 -8.80 -1.01
C TRP A 225 -3.22 -7.49 -0.23
N TRP A 226 -2.05 -6.84 -0.21
CA TRP A 226 -1.79 -5.60 0.51
C TRP A 226 -2.11 -4.34 -0.29
N HIS A 227 -2.19 -4.41 -1.62
CA HIS A 227 -2.23 -3.23 -2.49
C HIS A 227 -3.66 -2.76 -2.77
N TYR A 228 -3.91 -1.47 -2.51
CA TYR A 228 -5.20 -0.83 -2.74
C TYR A 228 -5.03 0.57 -3.35
N SER A 229 -5.86 0.91 -4.33
CA SER A 229 -5.94 2.27 -4.91
C SER A 229 -7.34 2.85 -4.70
N LEU A 230 -7.46 4.16 -4.45
CA LEU A 230 -8.76 4.82 -4.35
C LEU A 230 -9.46 4.87 -5.73
N THR A 231 -10.69 4.34 -5.80
CA THR A 231 -11.47 4.30 -7.04
C THR A 231 -11.81 5.71 -7.53
N GLY A 232 -11.60 5.98 -8.81
CA GLY A 232 -11.95 7.26 -9.45
C GLY A 232 -10.91 8.35 -9.31
N ALA A 233 -9.77 8.07 -8.66
CA ALA A 233 -8.65 8.99 -8.48
C ALA A 233 -7.53 8.80 -9.53
N GLU A 234 -7.72 7.94 -10.53
CA GLU A 234 -6.68 7.52 -11.49
C GLU A 234 -6.18 8.67 -12.39
N LYS A 235 -6.94 9.77 -12.48
CA LYS A 235 -6.56 10.99 -13.20
C LYS A 235 -5.60 11.90 -12.43
N ALA A 236 -5.33 11.62 -11.16
CA ALA A 236 -4.35 12.38 -10.41
C ALA A 236 -2.97 12.32 -11.09
N PRO A 237 -2.21 13.42 -11.12
CA PRO A 237 -0.93 13.48 -11.79
C PRO A 237 0.11 12.62 -11.08
N VAL A 238 1.05 12.08 -11.85
CA VAL A 238 2.28 11.50 -11.30
C VAL A 238 3.11 12.60 -10.68
N GLN A 239 3.66 12.34 -9.50
CA GLN A 239 4.48 13.27 -8.74
C GLN A 239 5.86 12.67 -8.48
N ASN A 240 6.88 13.52 -8.35
CA ASN A 240 8.27 13.12 -8.09
C ASN A 240 8.93 13.94 -6.98
N VAL A 241 8.18 14.23 -5.92
CA VAL A 241 8.65 14.97 -4.75
C VAL A 241 9.24 14.01 -3.72
N ASP A 242 10.25 14.44 -2.98
CA ASP A 242 10.83 13.61 -1.91
C ASP A 242 9.90 13.56 -0.69
N ILE A 243 9.86 12.41 -0.02
CA ILE A 243 9.19 12.22 1.26
C ILE A 243 10.16 12.63 2.36
N ALA A 244 9.93 13.76 3.02
CA ALA A 244 10.78 14.28 4.10
C ALA A 244 10.04 14.36 5.44
N ALA A 245 10.76 14.42 6.56
CA ALA A 245 10.17 14.41 7.91
C ALA A 245 9.50 15.75 8.31
N TYR A 246 9.87 16.84 7.63
CA TYR A 246 9.35 18.19 7.84
C TYR A 246 8.82 18.72 6.51
N PRO A 247 7.76 19.56 6.50
CA PRO A 247 7.31 20.13 5.25
C PRO A 247 8.45 20.92 4.63
N VAL A 248 8.63 20.77 3.32
CA VAL A 248 9.21 21.87 2.52
C VAL A 248 8.37 23.08 2.89
N LYS A 249 8.92 24.02 3.67
CA LYS A 249 8.28 25.31 3.88
C LYS A 249 7.93 25.81 2.48
N LYS A 250 6.63 25.97 2.19
CA LYS A 250 6.24 26.74 1.01
C LYS A 250 6.94 28.11 1.16
N PRO A 251 7.62 28.61 0.11
CA PRO A 251 8.13 29.98 0.13
C PRO A 251 6.98 30.97 0.40
#